data_AF-A0A7S1CX75-F1
#
_entry.id   AF-A0A7S1CX75-F1
#
_cell.length_a   1.000
_cell.length_b   1.000
_cell.length_c   1.000
_cell.angle_alpha   90.00
_cell.angle_beta   90.00
_cell.angle_gamma   90.00
#
_symmetry.space_group_name_H-M   'P 1'
#
loop_
_entity.id
_entity.type
_entity.pdbx_description
1 polymer ?
#
loop_
_entity_poly.entity_id
_entity_poly.type
_entity_poly.pdbx_seq_one_letter_code
_entity_poly.pdbx_strand_id
1 'polypeptide(L)'
;ILSKKDSDGPRQILVSGWWGCARHFNYLGNIMIAWSLVLPSLWTTVIRSYHGEQVFWQVLISILYPVYTIQYCLHRQQEDDVMCRTRYGDKAWDQYCELVPFKLVPAVY
;
A
#
# COMPACT_ATOMS: atom_id res chain seq x y z
N ILE A 1 -5.02 -21.25 5.45
CA ILE A 1 -3.80 -21.42 4.63
C ILE A 1 -4.21 -22.18 3.38
N LEU A 2 -4.12 -21.55 2.20
CA LEU A 2 -4.31 -22.25 0.92
C LEU A 2 -2.93 -22.72 0.43
N SER A 3 -2.79 -24.00 0.08
CA SER A 3 -1.51 -24.60 -0.27
C SER A 3 -1.56 -25.25 -1.65
N LYS A 4 -0.61 -24.87 -2.52
CA LYS A 4 -0.29 -25.59 -3.75
C LYS A 4 1.03 -26.34 -3.54
N LYS A 5 1.07 -27.60 -3.97
CA LYS A 5 2.28 -28.43 -3.96
C LYS A 5 2.97 -28.26 -5.32
N ASP A 6 4.01 -27.43 -5.39
CA ASP A 6 4.91 -27.35 -6.56
C ASP A 6 6.20 -28.14 -6.27
N SER A 7 6.97 -28.44 -7.33
CA SER A 7 8.21 -29.23 -7.29
C SER A 7 9.33 -28.63 -6.42
N ASP A 8 9.24 -27.34 -6.04
CA ASP A 8 10.18 -26.63 -5.15
C ASP A 8 9.73 -26.57 -3.66
N GLY A 9 8.67 -27.30 -3.29
CA GLY A 9 8.10 -27.32 -1.94
C GLY A 9 6.72 -26.66 -1.84
N PRO A 10 6.02 -26.77 -0.70
CA PRO A 10 4.68 -26.23 -0.54
C PRO A 10 4.70 -24.70 -0.49
N ARG A 11 4.23 -24.05 -1.56
CA ARG A 11 3.98 -22.61 -1.58
C ARG A 11 2.61 -22.34 -0.94
N GLN A 12 2.63 -21.64 0.19
CA GLN A 12 1.45 -21.34 1.00
C GLN A 12 1.11 -19.85 0.95
N ILE A 13 -0.18 -19.54 0.85
CA ILE A 13 -0.69 -18.17 0.94
C ILE A 13 -1.27 -17.95 2.34
N LEU A 14 -0.79 -16.91 3.00
CA LEU A 14 -1.27 -16.48 4.31
C LEU A 14 -2.56 -15.67 4.15
N VAL A 15 -3.60 -16.05 4.90
CA VAL A 15 -4.95 -15.45 4.83
C VAL A 15 -5.39 -14.91 6.21
N SER A 16 -4.46 -14.69 7.12
CA SER A 16 -4.73 -14.26 8.49
C SER A 16 -3.89 -13.05 8.88
N GLY A 17 -4.30 -12.37 9.96
CA GLY A 17 -3.68 -11.12 10.40
C GLY A 17 -3.82 -10.03 9.33
N TRP A 18 -2.77 -9.25 9.13
CA TRP A 18 -2.74 -8.15 8.15
C TRP A 18 -3.06 -8.60 6.71
N TRP A 19 -2.61 -9.80 6.32
CA TRP A 19 -2.83 -10.37 4.99
C TRP A 19 -4.23 -10.99 4.82
N GLY A 20 -5.00 -11.13 5.91
CA GLY A 20 -6.43 -11.43 5.86
C GLY A 20 -7.29 -10.17 5.71
N CYS A 21 -6.78 -9.01 6.11
CA CYS A 21 -7.50 -7.72 6.01
C CYS A 21 -7.37 -7.08 4.61
N ALA A 22 -6.18 -7.13 4.02
CA ALA A 22 -5.92 -6.63 2.66
C ALA A 22 -4.75 -7.38 2.02
N ARG A 23 -4.79 -7.54 0.69
CA ARG A 23 -3.77 -8.27 -0.06
C ARG A 23 -2.39 -7.63 0.00
N HIS A 24 -2.32 -6.32 0.11
CA HIS A 24 -1.07 -5.54 0.18
C HIS A 24 -1.08 -4.56 1.35
N PHE A 25 -1.42 -5.04 2.56
CA PHE A 25 -1.48 -4.19 3.77
C PHE A 25 -0.16 -3.45 4.07
N ASN A 26 0.99 -3.99 3.63
CA ASN A 26 2.29 -3.32 3.73
C ASN A 26 2.31 -1.96 3.01
N TYR A 27 1.62 -1.85 1.87
CA TYR A 27 1.59 -0.60 1.09
C TYR A 27 0.82 0.50 1.80
N LEU A 28 -0.21 0.14 2.55
CA LEU A 28 -0.85 1.08 3.47
C LEU A 28 0.14 1.59 4.53
N GLY A 29 0.98 0.71 5.08
CA GLY A 29 2.07 1.07 5.98
C GLY A 29 3.04 2.08 5.37
N ASN A 30 3.49 1.85 4.13
CA ASN A 30 4.38 2.78 3.43
C ASN A 30 3.74 4.15 3.20
N ILE A 31 2.45 4.19 2.84
CA ILE A 31 1.70 5.44 2.69
C ILE A 31 1.61 6.17 4.04
N MET A 32 1.28 5.47 5.13
CA MET A 32 1.22 6.06 6.47
C MET A 32 2.57 6.63 6.92
N ILE A 33 3.66 5.90 6.67
CA ILE A 33 5.01 6.38 6.98
C ILE A 33 5.31 7.64 6.16
N ALA A 34 5.02 7.64 4.86
CA ALA A 34 5.25 8.80 4.00
C ALA A 34 4.51 10.06 4.49
N TRP A 35 3.26 9.90 4.92
CA TRP A 35 2.51 11.00 5.56
C TRP A 35 3.11 11.41 6.90
N SER A 36 3.49 10.46 7.76
CA SER A 36 4.07 10.76 9.08
C SER A 36 5.34 11.62 9.01
N LEU A 37 6.14 11.43 7.95
CA LEU A 37 7.38 12.20 7.73
C LEU A 37 7.11 13.66 7.35
N VAL A 38 5.97 13.95 6.70
CA VAL A 38 5.67 15.29 6.20
C VAL A 38 4.65 16.05 7.05
N LEU A 39 3.84 15.35 7.86
CA LEU A 39 2.81 15.96 8.71
C LEU A 39 3.34 17.04 9.67
N PRO A 40 4.47 16.84 10.39
CA PRO A 40 5.03 17.91 11.24
C PRO A 40 5.45 19.14 10.44
N SER A 41 6.03 18.93 9.25
CA SER A 41 6.39 20.02 8.34
C SER A 41 5.15 20.77 7.85
N LEU A 42 4.10 20.06 7.44
CA LEU A 42 2.84 20.68 7.01
C LEU A 42 2.18 21.47 8.15
N TRP A 43 2.21 20.97 9.39
CA TRP A 43 1.67 21.70 10.54
C TRP A 43 2.41 23.01 10.81
N THR A 44 3.73 23.00 10.78
CA THR A 44 4.54 24.22 10.95
C THR A 44 4.32 25.20 9.80
N THR A 45 4.18 24.70 8.57
CA THR A 45 3.83 25.50 7.41
C THR A 45 2.46 26.19 7.55
N VAL A 46 1.45 25.50 8.10
CA VAL A 46 0.14 26.10 8.38
C VAL A 46 0.26 27.26 9.35
N ILE A 47 1.02 27.10 10.45
CA ILE A 47 1.27 28.17 11.43
C ILE A 47 1.96 29.37 10.77
N ARG A 48 3.02 29.14 9.98
CA ARG A 48 3.75 30.21 9.28
C ARG A 48 2.88 30.95 8.27
N SER A 49 1.99 30.24 7.59
CA SER A 49 1.00 30.85 6.70
C SER A 49 0.05 31.79 7.46
N TYR A 50 -0.39 31.42 8.68
CA TYR A 50 -1.22 32.29 9.52
C TYR A 50 -0.49 33.59 9.93
N HIS A 51 0.84 33.56 10.03
CA HIS A 51 1.68 34.74 10.31
C HIS A 51 2.04 35.57 9.06
N GLY A 52 1.51 35.22 7.87
CA GLY A 52 1.72 35.97 6.63
C GLY A 52 2.99 35.62 5.85
N GLU A 53 3.67 34.52 6.21
CA GLU A 53 4.84 34.05 5.47
C GLU A 53 4.45 33.35 4.15
N GLN A 54 5.31 33.50 3.13
CA GLN A 54 5.15 32.81 1.85
C GLN A 54 5.62 31.36 1.97
N VAL A 55 4.66 30.42 1.95
CA VAL A 55 4.94 29.00 2.21
C VAL A 55 4.62 28.06 1.05
N PHE A 56 4.19 28.60 -0.11
CA PHE A 56 3.73 27.82 -1.26
C PHE A 56 4.69 26.68 -1.65
N TRP A 57 5.98 26.99 -1.81
CA TRP A 57 6.99 26.00 -2.21
C TRP A 57 7.21 24.92 -1.15
N GLN A 58 7.07 25.25 0.13
CA GLN A 58 7.23 24.29 1.22
C GLN A 58 6.06 23.29 1.24
N VAL A 59 4.83 23.77 1.08
CA VAL A 59 3.65 22.89 0.92
C VAL A 59 3.84 21.97 -0.28
N LEU A 60 4.21 22.53 -1.44
CA LEU A 60 4.38 21.78 -2.68
C LEU A 60 5.41 20.65 -2.50
N ILE A 61 6.59 20.95 -1.96
CA ILE A 61 7.64 19.95 -1.76
C ILE A 61 7.21 18.88 -0.75
N SER A 62 6.54 19.27 0.34
CA SER A 62 6.08 18.32 1.36
C SER A 62 5.00 17.36 0.86
N ILE A 63 4.09 17.79 -0.02
CA ILE A 63 3.03 16.91 -0.55
C ILE A 63 3.50 16.01 -1.71
N LEU A 64 4.55 16.38 -2.44
CA LEU A 64 5.03 15.59 -3.57
C LEU A 64 5.46 14.18 -3.17
N TYR A 65 6.11 14.03 -2.01
CA TYR A 65 6.57 12.73 -1.53
C TYR A 65 5.44 11.74 -1.24
N PRO A 66 4.45 12.02 -0.36
CA PRO A 66 3.35 11.07 -0.12
C PRO A 66 2.50 10.83 -1.38
N VAL A 67 2.32 11.83 -2.25
CA VAL A 67 1.61 11.65 -3.52
C VAL A 67 2.36 10.67 -4.43
N TYR A 68 3.67 10.83 -4.58
CA TYR A 68 4.51 9.90 -5.31
C TYR A 68 4.45 8.48 -4.71
N THR A 69 4.51 8.35 -3.38
CA THR A 69 4.43 7.05 -2.71
C THR A 69 3.10 6.35 -2.98
N ILE A 70 1.98 7.08 -2.95
CA ILE A 70 0.66 6.51 -3.28
C ILE A 70 0.65 6.00 -4.73
N GLN A 71 1.09 6.82 -5.69
CA GLN A 71 1.15 6.42 -7.10
C GLN A 71 2.04 5.20 -7.32
N TYR A 72 3.22 5.18 -6.69
CA TYR A 72 4.16 4.06 -6.74
C TYR A 72 3.53 2.77 -6.19
N CYS A 73 2.89 2.84 -5.01
CA CYS A 73 2.22 1.68 -4.42
C CYS A 73 1.07 1.17 -5.29
N LEU A 74 0.30 2.06 -5.93
CA LEU A 74 -0.80 1.70 -6.83
C LEU A 74 -0.33 1.00 -8.10
N HIS A 75 0.81 1.39 -8.67
CA HIS A 75 1.41 0.70 -9.80
C HIS A 75 1.97 -0.65 -9.36
N ARG A 76 2.75 -0.65 -8.27
CA ARG A 76 3.44 -1.82 -7.76
C ARG A 76 2.48 -2.96 -7.39
N GLN A 77 1.32 -2.66 -6.80
CA GLN A 77 0.32 -3.71 -6.51
C GLN A 77 -0.18 -4.44 -7.76
N GLN A 78 -0.24 -3.79 -8.92
CA GLN A 78 -0.72 -4.40 -10.15
C GLN A 78 0.31 -5.40 -10.67
N GLU A 79 1.57 -5.00 -10.66
CA GLU A 79 2.69 -5.87 -11.02
C GLU A 79 2.80 -7.07 -10.06
N ASP A 80 2.65 -6.83 -8.75
CA ASP A 80 2.70 -7.91 -7.77
C ASP A 80 1.52 -8.88 -7.88
N ASP A 81 0.31 -8.42 -8.20
CA ASP A 81 -0.84 -9.29 -8.46
C ASP A 81 -0.58 -10.22 -9.66
N VAL A 82 0.05 -9.71 -10.73
CA VAL A 82 0.43 -10.50 -11.91
C VAL A 82 1.50 -11.53 -11.56
N MET A 83 2.53 -11.12 -10.80
CA MET A 83 3.59 -12.02 -10.36
C MET A 83 3.09 -13.11 -9.41
N CYS A 84 2.15 -12.76 -8.52
CA CYS A 84 1.54 -13.72 -7.59
C CYS A 84 0.63 -14.71 -8.32
N ARG A 85 -0.18 -14.28 -9.29
CA ARG A 85 -0.95 -15.21 -10.16
C ARG A 85 -0.05 -16.21 -10.85
N THR A 86 1.04 -15.73 -11.45
CA THR A 86 2.02 -16.58 -12.14
C THR A 86 2.69 -17.57 -11.17
N ARG A 87 2.98 -17.14 -9.93
CA ARG A 87 3.66 -17.96 -8.92
C ARG A 87 2.76 -19.00 -8.25
N TYR A 88 1.52 -18.65 -7.90
CA TYR A 88 0.61 -19.54 -7.16
C TYR A 88 -0.37 -20.28 -8.07
N GLY A 89 -0.52 -19.84 -9.32
CA GLY A 89 -1.49 -20.34 -10.28
C GLY A 89 -2.87 -19.71 -10.09
N ASP A 90 -3.60 -19.54 -11.20
CA ASP A 90 -4.86 -18.80 -11.24
C ASP A 90 -5.88 -19.29 -10.22
N LYS A 91 -6.12 -20.60 -10.15
CA LYS A 91 -7.13 -21.17 -9.24
C LYS A 91 -6.88 -20.87 -7.76
N ALA A 92 -5.62 -20.97 -7.30
CA ALA A 92 -5.30 -20.73 -5.90
C ALA A 92 -5.30 -19.23 -5.56
N TRP A 93 -4.89 -18.39 -6.53
CA TRP A 93 -4.91 -16.95 -6.38
C TRP A 93 -6.32 -16.37 -6.41
N ASP A 94 -7.20 -16.89 -7.26
CA ASP A 94 -8.60 -16.47 -7.32
C ASP A 94 -9.33 -16.80 -6.00
N GLN A 95 -9.13 -18.00 -5.45
CA GLN A 95 -9.63 -18.35 -4.10
C GLN A 95 -9.11 -17.40 -3.02
N TYR A 96 -7.84 -17.00 -3.09
CA TYR A 96 -7.28 -16.01 -2.18
C TYR A 96 -7.94 -14.63 -2.36
N CYS A 97 -8.17 -14.21 -3.60
CA CYS A 97 -8.81 -12.94 -3.91
C CYS A 97 -10.28 -12.88 -3.46
N GLU A 98 -10.99 -14.02 -3.45
CA GLU A 98 -12.34 -14.13 -2.89
C GLU A 98 -12.34 -13.98 -1.37
N LEU A 99 -11.38 -14.59 -0.69
CA LEU A 99 -11.25 -14.49 0.76
C LEU A 99 -10.81 -13.09 1.22
N VAL A 100 -9.93 -12.44 0.45
CA VAL A 100 -9.36 -11.13 0.76
C VAL A 100 -9.61 -10.19 -0.41
N PRO A 101 -10.81 -9.58 -0.51
CA PRO A 101 -11.21 -8.78 -1.66
C PRO A 101 -10.46 -7.43 -1.76
N PHE A 102 -10.05 -6.88 -0.62
CA PHE A 102 -9.40 -5.58 -0.54
C PHE A 102 -7.93 -5.64 -0.98
N LYS A 103 -7.51 -4.68 -1.81
CA LYS A 103 -6.13 -4.60 -2.30
C LYS A 103 -5.21 -3.89 -1.32
N LEU A 104 -5.60 -2.70 -0.86
CA LEU A 104 -4.71 -1.77 -0.19
C LEU A 104 -5.33 -1.22 1.10
N VAL A 105 -6.57 -0.72 1.03
CA VAL A 105 -7.26 -0.07 2.14
C VAL A 105 -8.50 -0.90 2.47
N PRO A 106 -8.54 -1.56 3.65
CA PRO A 106 -9.72 -2.29 4.08
C PRO A 106 -10.97 -1.40 3.98
N ALA A 107 -12.05 -1.91 3.40
CA ALA A 107 -13.33 -1.22 3.22
C ALA A 107 -13.39 -0.02 2.25
N VAL A 108 -12.29 0.35 1.58
CA VAL A 108 -12.28 1.40 0.55
C VAL A 108 -11.79 0.86 -0.79
N TYR A 109 -10.70 0.07 -0.78
CA TYR A 109 -10.03 -0.44 -1.98
C TYR A 109 -9.25 -1.74 -1.74
#